data_AF-A0A5C7EPT1-F1
#
_entry.id   AF-A0A5C7EPT1-F1
#
_cell.length_a   1.000
_cell.length_b   1.000
_cell.length_c   1.000
_cell.angle_alpha   90.00
_cell.angle_beta   90.00
_cell.angle_gamma   90.00
#
_symmetry.space_group_name_H-M   'P 1'
#
loop_
_entity.id
_entity.type
_entity.pdbx_description
1 polymer ?
#
loop_
_entity_poly.entity_id
_entity_poly.type
_entity_poly.pdbx_seq_one_letter_code
_entity_poly.pdbx_strand_id
1 'polypeptide(L)'
;MSRETSAGTGKPYGLERVCRVLEFPRSTVYAQEKRQTAKLVPLHPARRGPKPKVSDADLLAAIRADLAASPFTGEGHRKVWARLRILRGIRVSRARVLRLMRENQLLSPHRRPQGAPNLHDGTITTDRPNQMWGTDGIRIQTLDEGWGLCNPFSVNFRCGCHDAWVTC
;
A
#
# COMPACT_ATOMS: atom_id res chain seq x y z
N MET A 1 1.65 39.10 -18.11
CA MET A 1 0.56 40.04 -18.46
C MET A 1 0.71 40.44 -19.91
N SER A 2 -0.32 40.28 -20.75
CA SER A 2 -0.20 40.64 -22.16
C SER A 2 0.02 42.15 -22.28
N ARG A 3 0.91 42.55 -23.18
CA ARG A 3 1.22 43.95 -23.48
C ARG A 3 0.30 44.49 -24.57
N GLU A 4 -0.85 43.85 -24.77
CA GLU A 4 -1.76 44.19 -25.86
C GLU A 4 -2.35 45.57 -25.66
N THR A 5 -2.18 46.40 -26.68
CA THR A 5 -2.62 47.77 -26.73
C THR A 5 -4.02 47.86 -27.33
N SER A 6 -4.85 48.69 -26.73
CA SER A 6 -6.18 49.00 -27.24
C SER A 6 -6.08 49.72 -28.59
N ALA A 7 -6.72 49.19 -29.62
CA ALA A 7 -6.70 49.76 -30.98
C ALA A 7 -7.22 51.21 -31.05
N GLY A 8 -8.16 51.58 -30.16
CA GLY A 8 -8.74 52.93 -30.14
C GLY A 8 -8.00 53.94 -29.25
N THR A 9 -7.16 53.48 -28.32
CA THR A 9 -6.52 54.36 -27.30
C THR A 9 -5.00 54.28 -27.27
N GLY A 10 -4.40 53.33 -27.99
CA GLY A 10 -2.95 53.10 -28.05
C GLY A 10 -2.30 52.64 -26.74
N LYS A 11 -3.07 52.51 -25.66
CA LYS A 11 -2.58 52.15 -24.31
C LYS A 11 -2.83 50.66 -24.01
N PRO A 12 -1.96 50.00 -23.24
CA PRO A 12 -2.17 48.62 -22.83
C PRO A 12 -3.45 48.48 -21.98
N TYR A 13 -4.14 47.35 -22.10
CA TYR A 13 -5.32 47.08 -21.29
C TYR A 13 -4.94 46.96 -19.80
N GLY A 14 -5.54 47.82 -18.97
CA GLY A 14 -5.33 47.78 -17.52
C GLY A 14 -5.99 46.55 -16.88
N LEU A 15 -5.35 45.98 -15.86
CA LEU A 15 -5.83 44.81 -15.11
C LEU A 15 -7.28 44.93 -14.67
N GLU A 16 -7.68 46.13 -14.22
CA GLU A 16 -9.06 46.44 -13.84
C GLU A 16 -10.08 46.09 -14.91
N ARG A 17 -9.80 46.54 -16.13
CA ARG A 17 -10.71 46.43 -17.26
C ARG A 17 -10.80 44.97 -17.69
N VAL A 18 -9.66 44.29 -17.73
CA VAL A 18 -9.59 42.86 -18.07
C VAL A 18 -10.36 42.03 -17.05
N CYS A 19 -10.13 42.24 -15.74
CA CYS A 19 -10.85 41.56 -14.68
C CYS A 19 -12.35 41.85 -14.70
N ARG A 20 -12.76 43.08 -15.03
CA ARG A 20 -14.17 43.46 -15.13
C ARG A 20 -14.88 42.80 -16.31
N VAL A 21 -14.23 42.72 -17.47
CA VAL A 21 -14.80 42.10 -18.69
C VAL A 21 -14.86 40.58 -18.56
N LEU A 22 -13.84 39.97 -17.96
CA LEU A 22 -13.77 38.52 -17.75
C LEU A 22 -14.50 38.05 -16.47
N GLU A 23 -15.10 38.97 -15.70
CA GLU A 23 -15.78 38.70 -14.44
C GLU A 23 -14.91 37.99 -13.38
N PHE A 24 -13.59 38.23 -13.40
CA PHE A 24 -12.65 37.69 -12.42
C PHE A 24 -12.37 38.67 -11.28
N PRO A 25 -12.39 38.23 -10.01
CA PRO A 25 -11.93 39.05 -8.90
C PRO A 25 -10.44 39.42 -9.03
N ARG A 26 -10.11 40.70 -8.86
CA ARG A 26 -8.71 41.20 -8.86
C ARG A 26 -7.82 40.48 -7.84
N SER A 27 -8.38 40.09 -6.70
CA SER A 27 -7.68 39.34 -5.64
C SER A 27 -7.14 38.00 -6.13
N THR A 28 -7.86 37.31 -7.02
CA THR A 28 -7.45 36.04 -7.60
C THR A 28 -6.19 36.20 -8.45
N VAL A 29 -6.13 37.25 -9.27
CA VAL A 29 -4.98 37.50 -10.15
C VAL A 29 -3.73 37.82 -9.33
N TYR A 30 -3.82 38.74 -8.36
CA TYR A 30 -2.69 39.03 -7.48
C TYR A 30 -2.27 37.81 -6.63
N ALA A 31 -3.21 36.98 -6.19
CA ALA A 31 -2.89 35.74 -5.46
C ALA A 31 -2.15 34.73 -6.34
N GLN A 32 -2.47 34.68 -7.63
CA GLN A 32 -1.81 33.80 -8.60
C GLN A 32 -0.42 34.31 -8.97
N GLU A 33 -0.25 35.61 -9.20
CA GLU A 33 1.06 36.25 -9.40
C GLU A 33 1.98 36.01 -8.19
N LYS A 34 1.46 36.15 -6.96
CA LYS A 34 2.20 35.82 -5.73
C LYS A 34 2.62 34.35 -5.66
N ARG A 35 1.78 33.42 -6.11
CA ARG A 35 2.13 31.99 -6.17
C ARG A 35 3.18 31.69 -7.23
N GLN A 36 3.14 32.36 -8.38
CA GLN A 36 4.10 32.18 -9.46
C GLN A 36 5.47 32.77 -9.14
N THR A 37 5.50 33.89 -8.40
CA THR A 37 6.74 34.55 -7.95
C THR A 37 7.37 33.88 -6.73
N ALA A 38 6.65 33.01 -6.04
CA ALA A 38 7.20 32.21 -4.95
C ALA A 38 8.21 31.19 -5.50
N LYS A 39 9.50 31.44 -5.25
CA LYS A 39 10.64 30.59 -5.70
C LYS A 39 10.63 29.17 -5.12
N LEU A 40 9.94 28.96 -4.01
CA LEU A 40 9.87 27.67 -3.33
C LEU A 40 8.51 27.04 -3.58
N VAL A 41 8.40 26.24 -4.64
CA VAL A 41 7.30 25.30 -4.79
C VAL A 41 7.61 24.11 -3.89
N PRO A 42 6.81 23.81 -2.86
CA PRO A 42 7.02 22.60 -2.06
C PRO A 42 6.97 21.39 -2.98
N LEU A 43 8.01 20.54 -2.93
CA LEU A 43 8.09 19.29 -3.70
C LEU A 43 6.85 18.39 -3.50
N HIS A 44 6.20 18.55 -2.34
CA HIS A 44 4.95 17.91 -2.01
C HIS A 44 3.91 18.94 -1.57
N PRO A 45 2.67 18.88 -2.09
CA PRO A 45 1.58 19.70 -1.59
C PRO A 45 1.46 19.53 -0.09
N ALA A 46 1.58 20.63 0.66
CA ALA A 46 1.32 20.59 2.10
C ALA A 46 -0.10 20.05 2.34
N ARG A 47 -0.23 19.09 3.25
CA ARG A 47 -1.53 18.48 3.56
C ARG A 47 -2.53 19.58 3.93
N ARG A 48 -3.61 19.67 3.17
CA ARG A 48 -4.76 20.52 3.49
C ARG A 48 -5.61 19.78 4.52
N GLY A 49 -5.81 20.37 5.71
CA GLY A 49 -6.68 19.82 6.76
C GLY A 49 -6.00 19.65 8.13
N PRO A 50 -6.71 19.08 9.11
CA PRO A 50 -6.22 18.91 10.47
C PRO A 50 -4.90 18.14 10.52
N LYS A 51 -3.94 18.66 11.30
CA LYS A 51 -2.66 17.99 11.51
C LYS A 51 -2.90 16.66 12.24
N PRO A 52 -2.42 15.53 11.70
CA PRO A 52 -2.57 14.24 12.39
C PRO A 52 -1.76 14.25 13.69
N LYS A 53 -2.27 13.57 14.73
CA LYS A 53 -1.59 13.42 16.03
C LYS A 53 -0.19 12.80 15.94
N VAL A 54 -0.01 11.91 14.97
CA VAL A 54 1.27 11.25 14.68
C VAL A 54 1.74 11.74 13.33
N SER A 55 2.98 12.25 13.24
CA SER A 55 3.56 12.70 11.98
C SER A 55 3.80 11.53 11.02
N ASP A 56 3.98 11.80 9.72
CA ASP A 56 4.32 10.73 8.77
C ASP A 56 5.73 10.17 9.05
N ALA A 57 6.65 10.98 9.58
CA ALA A 57 8.01 10.58 9.94
C ALA A 57 8.02 9.61 11.13
N ASP A 58 7.30 9.94 12.20
CA ASP A 58 7.21 9.07 13.39
C ASP A 58 6.54 7.75 13.06
N LEU A 59 5.49 7.78 12.22
CA LEU A 59 4.81 6.58 11.76
C LEU A 59 5.74 5.68 10.94
N LEU A 60 6.58 6.28 10.08
CA LEU A 60 7.55 5.54 9.27
C LEU A 60 8.65 4.91 10.13
N ALA A 61 9.15 5.63 11.15
CA ALA A 61 10.10 5.09 12.12
C ALA A 61 9.48 3.89 12.87
N ALA A 62 8.23 4.00 13.31
CA ALA A 62 7.51 2.92 13.97
C ALA A 62 7.31 1.69 13.05
N ILE A 63 7.02 1.91 11.76
CA ILE A 63 6.92 0.82 10.76
C ILE A 63 8.26 0.10 10.60
N ARG A 64 9.37 0.85 10.47
CA ARG A 64 10.71 0.25 10.31
C ARG A 64 11.11 -0.55 11.56
N ALA A 65 10.83 -0.04 12.75
CA ALA A 65 11.08 -0.75 13.99
C ALA A 65 10.25 -2.04 14.12
N ASP A 66 8.98 -2.03 13.71
CA ASP A 66 8.13 -3.23 13.69
C ASP A 66 8.61 -4.28 12.68
N LEU A 67 9.08 -3.85 11.51
CA LEU A 67 9.66 -4.75 10.52
C LEU A 67 10.98 -5.36 11.00
N ALA A 68 11.84 -4.58 11.66
CA ALA A 68 13.11 -5.07 12.21
C ALA A 68 12.92 -6.02 13.40
N ALA A 69 11.88 -5.82 14.20
CA ALA A 69 11.54 -6.71 15.31
C ALA A 69 10.79 -7.98 14.84
N SER A 70 10.27 -8.00 13.60
CA SER A 70 9.51 -9.12 13.08
C SER A 70 10.45 -10.27 12.72
N PRO A 71 10.19 -11.50 13.17
CA PRO A 71 11.00 -12.67 12.79
C PRO A 71 10.73 -13.12 11.34
N PHE A 72 9.62 -12.68 10.75
CA PHE A 72 9.23 -13.05 9.39
C PHE A 72 9.66 -12.01 8.34
N THR A 73 10.17 -12.49 7.21
CA THR A 73 10.48 -11.71 6.01
C THR A 73 9.25 -11.53 5.12
N GLY A 74 9.17 -10.38 4.44
CA GLY A 74 8.07 -10.13 3.49
C GLY A 74 6.73 -9.81 4.17
N GLU A 75 6.77 -9.12 5.30
CA GLU A 75 5.57 -8.72 6.03
C GLU A 75 4.74 -7.68 5.24
N GLY A 76 3.43 -7.94 5.16
CA GLY A 76 2.49 -7.09 4.44
C GLY A 76 1.95 -5.94 5.31
N HIS A 77 1.54 -4.85 4.66
CA HIS A 77 0.96 -3.67 5.33
C HIS A 77 -0.23 -3.98 6.26
N ARG A 78 -0.96 -5.08 6.02
CA ARG A 78 -2.07 -5.51 6.89
C ARG A 78 -1.57 -5.97 8.25
N LYS A 79 -0.50 -6.78 8.28
CA LYS A 79 0.10 -7.31 9.50
C LYS A 79 0.77 -6.20 10.30
N VAL A 80 1.56 -5.35 9.63
CA VAL A 80 2.20 -4.17 10.25
C VAL A 80 1.14 -3.23 10.85
N TRP A 81 0.05 -2.95 10.14
CA TRP A 81 -1.03 -2.11 10.66
C TRP A 81 -1.70 -2.71 11.91
N ALA A 82 -1.96 -4.02 11.90
CA ALA A 82 -2.53 -4.70 13.06
C ALA A 82 -1.58 -4.64 14.27
N ARG A 83 -0.29 -4.87 14.08
CA ARG A 83 0.73 -4.80 15.12
C ARG A 83 0.92 -3.39 15.68
N LEU A 84 0.98 -2.38 14.83
CA LEU A 84 1.03 -0.97 15.27
C LEU A 84 -0.17 -0.59 16.14
N ARG A 85 -1.36 -1.11 15.81
CA ARG A 85 -2.58 -0.87 16.59
C ARG A 85 -2.59 -1.62 17.92
N ILE A 86 -2.20 -2.90 17.92
CA ILE A 86 -2.32 -3.79 19.08
C ILE A 86 -1.14 -3.61 20.03
N LEU A 87 0.09 -3.68 19.52
CA LEU A 87 1.31 -3.66 20.34
C LEU A 87 1.76 -2.23 20.70
N ARG A 88 1.58 -1.27 19.79
CA ARG A 88 2.05 0.12 20.00
C ARG A 88 0.94 1.13 20.27
N GLY A 89 -0.32 0.72 20.22
CA GLY A 89 -1.47 1.61 20.45
C GLY A 89 -1.66 2.71 19.40
N ILE A 90 -0.90 2.69 18.30
CA ILE A 90 -0.92 3.75 17.28
C ILE A 90 -2.14 3.54 16.38
N ARG A 91 -3.17 4.37 16.58
CA ARG A 91 -4.41 4.35 15.79
C ARG A 91 -4.26 5.21 14.52
N VAL A 92 -3.91 4.57 13.41
CA VAL A 92 -3.82 5.21 12.09
C VAL A 92 -4.65 4.46 11.05
N SER A 93 -5.06 5.15 9.97
CA SER A 93 -5.78 4.52 8.88
C SER A 93 -4.87 3.53 8.15
N ARG A 94 -5.42 2.38 7.78
CA ARG A 94 -4.70 1.33 7.04
C ARG A 94 -4.16 1.84 5.69
N ALA A 95 -4.91 2.70 5.01
CA ALA A 95 -4.49 3.33 3.76
C ALA A 95 -3.23 4.20 3.94
N ARG A 96 -3.09 4.89 5.08
CA ARG A 96 -1.91 5.71 5.38
C ARG A 96 -0.65 4.85 5.55
N VAL A 97 -0.77 3.71 6.22
CA VAL A 97 0.32 2.73 6.36
C VAL A 97 0.71 2.18 4.99
N LEU A 98 -0.27 1.77 4.17
CA LEU A 98 -0.02 1.28 2.81
C LEU A 98 0.69 2.33 1.94
N ARG A 99 0.26 3.59 2.00
CA ARG A 99 0.89 4.69 1.25
C ARG A 99 2.35 4.85 1.65
N LEU A 100 2.64 4.97 2.94
CA LEU A 100 4.02 5.17 3.44
C LEU A 100 4.92 3.98 3.11
N MET A 101 4.42 2.75 3.24
CA MET A 101 5.20 1.56 2.87
C MET A 101 5.45 1.49 1.36
N ARG A 102 4.51 1.94 0.52
CA ARG A 102 4.71 2.02 -0.94
C ARG A 102 5.74 3.08 -1.31
N GLU A 103 5.61 4.28 -0.75
CA GLU A 103 6.53 5.41 -0.98
C GLU A 103 7.97 5.07 -0.57
N ASN A 104 8.14 4.20 0.44
CA ASN A 104 9.44 3.78 0.96
C ASN A 104 9.88 2.39 0.50
N GLN A 105 9.18 1.78 -0.47
CA GLN A 105 9.50 0.45 -1.01
C GLN A 105 9.60 -0.66 0.07
N LEU A 106 8.88 -0.51 1.18
CA LEU A 106 8.85 -1.46 2.31
C LEU A 106 7.83 -2.60 2.13
N LEU A 107 7.24 -2.72 0.94
CA LEU A 107 6.24 -3.74 0.67
C LEU A 107 6.91 -5.05 0.29
N SER A 108 6.40 -6.14 0.87
CA SER A 108 6.85 -7.50 0.54
C SER A 108 6.91 -7.77 -0.97
N PRO A 109 8.08 -8.23 -1.49
CA PRO A 109 8.26 -8.63 -2.89
C PRO A 109 7.45 -9.87 -3.27
N HIS A 110 7.18 -10.76 -2.30
CA HIS A 110 6.59 -12.09 -2.52
C HIS A 110 5.07 -12.08 -2.72
N ARG A 111 4.51 -11.00 -3.29
CA ARG A 111 3.06 -10.86 -3.48
C ARG A 111 2.50 -11.68 -4.65
N ARG A 112 3.38 -12.37 -5.39
CA ARG A 112 3.03 -13.30 -6.46
C ARG A 112 3.60 -14.68 -6.12
N PRO A 113 2.90 -15.78 -6.46
CA PRO A 113 3.46 -17.12 -6.37
C PRO A 113 4.80 -17.13 -7.13
N GLN A 114 5.88 -17.42 -6.42
CA GLN A 114 7.16 -17.70 -7.03
C GLN A 114 7.32 -19.22 -7.02
N GLY A 115 7.39 -19.82 -8.19
CA GLY A 115 7.54 -21.26 -8.36
C GLY A 115 7.04 -21.72 -9.72
N ALA A 116 7.65 -22.77 -10.25
CA ALA A 116 7.07 -23.49 -11.38
C ALA A 116 5.71 -24.06 -10.94
N PRO A 117 4.68 -24.03 -11.80
CA PRO A 117 3.42 -24.70 -11.50
C PRO A 117 3.70 -26.18 -11.26
N ASN A 118 3.28 -26.71 -10.11
CA ASN A 118 3.24 -28.15 -9.88
C ASN A 118 2.11 -28.72 -10.75
N LEU A 119 2.47 -29.07 -11.98
CA LEU A 119 1.65 -29.89 -12.85
C LEU A 119 1.63 -31.28 -12.23
N HIS A 120 0.44 -31.75 -11.86
CA HIS A 120 0.23 -33.12 -11.46
C HIS A 120 -0.45 -33.85 -12.62
N ASP A 121 0.03 -35.05 -12.91
CA ASP A 121 -0.53 -35.92 -13.96
C ASP A 121 -1.73 -36.73 -13.46
N GLY A 122 -2.15 -36.50 -12.20
CA GLY A 122 -3.26 -37.20 -11.57
C GLY A 122 -4.64 -36.65 -11.92
N THR A 123 -5.66 -37.51 -11.86
CA THR A 123 -7.06 -37.11 -12.01
C THR A 123 -7.60 -36.65 -10.64
N ILE A 124 -7.95 -35.36 -10.50
CA ILE A 124 -8.54 -34.80 -9.25
C ILE A 124 -10.06 -35.10 -9.14
N THR A 125 -10.65 -35.70 -10.17
CA THR A 125 -12.06 -36.08 -10.18
C THR A 125 -12.27 -37.50 -9.69
N THR A 126 -13.34 -37.69 -8.95
CA THR A 126 -13.74 -38.99 -8.39
C THR A 126 -15.06 -39.42 -8.99
N ASP A 127 -15.25 -40.72 -9.24
CA ASP A 127 -16.46 -41.23 -9.91
C ASP A 127 -17.73 -41.07 -9.08
N ARG A 128 -17.59 -40.95 -7.74
CA ARG A 128 -18.71 -40.77 -6.81
C ARG A 128 -18.36 -39.79 -5.67
N PRO A 129 -19.35 -39.05 -5.15
CA PRO A 129 -19.19 -38.27 -3.92
C PRO A 129 -18.72 -39.15 -2.75
N ASN A 130 -17.92 -38.59 -1.83
CA ASN A 130 -17.43 -39.24 -0.60
C ASN A 130 -16.43 -40.40 -0.76
N GLN A 131 -15.90 -40.66 -1.95
CA GLN A 131 -14.84 -41.66 -2.15
C GLN A 131 -13.44 -41.17 -1.72
N MET A 132 -13.18 -39.87 -1.79
CA MET A 132 -11.91 -39.25 -1.41
C MET A 132 -12.16 -37.92 -0.70
N TRP A 133 -11.44 -37.65 0.38
CA TRP A 133 -11.53 -36.40 1.14
C TRP A 133 -10.15 -35.76 1.19
N GLY A 134 -9.89 -34.78 0.32
CA GLY A 134 -8.64 -34.03 0.33
C GLY A 134 -8.53 -33.22 1.62
N THR A 135 -7.34 -33.20 2.22
CA THR A 135 -7.06 -32.28 3.33
C THR A 135 -6.12 -31.19 2.86
N ASP A 136 -6.58 -29.95 2.92
CA ASP A 136 -5.77 -28.77 2.62
C ASP A 136 -5.00 -28.36 3.89
N GLY A 137 -3.85 -29.00 4.08
CA GLY A 137 -2.93 -28.63 5.14
C GLY A 137 -2.20 -27.33 4.83
N ILE A 138 -2.25 -26.38 5.76
CA ILE A 138 -1.45 -25.16 5.66
C ILE A 138 -0.15 -25.39 6.43
N ARG A 139 0.99 -25.25 5.74
CA ARG A 139 2.29 -25.20 6.42
C ARG A 139 2.43 -23.84 7.09
N ILE A 140 2.60 -23.85 8.40
CA ILE A 140 2.82 -22.68 9.24
C ILE A 140 4.25 -22.76 9.77
N GLN A 141 5.03 -21.71 9.53
CA GLN A 141 6.36 -21.60 10.11
C GLN A 141 6.23 -21.11 11.56
N THR A 142 6.72 -21.92 12.50
CA THR A 142 6.87 -21.57 13.92
C THR A 142 8.29 -21.09 14.19
N LEU A 143 8.46 -20.33 15.28
CA LEU A 143 9.75 -19.70 15.59
C LEU A 143 10.77 -20.72 16.10
N ASP A 144 10.32 -21.69 16.91
CA ASP A 144 11.21 -22.61 17.61
C ASP A 144 11.28 -24.00 16.95
N GLU A 145 10.26 -24.41 16.19
CA GLU A 145 10.11 -25.80 15.71
C GLU A 145 10.16 -25.95 14.18
N GLY A 146 10.36 -24.85 13.44
CA GLY A 146 10.43 -24.87 11.98
C GLY A 146 9.06 -24.94 11.32
N TRP A 147 8.86 -25.82 10.34
CA TRP A 147 7.60 -25.90 9.59
C TRP A 147 6.65 -26.92 10.20
N GLY A 148 5.53 -26.46 10.76
CA GLY A 148 4.43 -27.31 11.22
C GLY A 148 3.30 -27.37 10.19
N LEU A 149 2.78 -28.57 9.92
CA LEU A 149 1.55 -28.71 9.13
C LEU A 149 0.34 -28.53 10.06
N CYS A 150 -0.44 -27.48 9.85
CA CYS A 150 -1.69 -27.28 10.57
C CYS A 150 -2.85 -27.74 9.70
N ASN A 151 -3.50 -28.83 10.13
CA ASN A 151 -4.76 -29.31 9.57
C ASN A 151 -5.91 -28.90 10.50
N PRO A 152 -6.71 -27.87 10.16
CA PRO A 152 -7.90 -27.54 10.94
C PRO A 152 -9.02 -28.60 10.79
N PHE A 153 -8.96 -29.42 9.74
CA PHE A 153 -9.86 -30.55 9.52
C PHE A 153 -9.04 -31.82 9.38
N SER A 154 -9.26 -32.79 10.28
CA SER A 154 -8.65 -34.12 10.18
C SER A 154 -9.70 -35.09 9.63
N VAL A 155 -9.48 -35.63 8.43
CA VAL A 155 -10.20 -36.83 7.96
C VAL A 155 -9.16 -37.84 7.51
N ASN A 156 -9.22 -39.03 8.10
CA ASN A 156 -8.16 -40.03 8.13
C ASN A 156 -7.89 -40.64 6.75
N PHE A 157 -6.68 -40.49 6.21
CA PHE A 157 -6.23 -41.13 4.97
C PHE A 157 -5.42 -42.38 5.33
N ARG A 158 -5.94 -43.58 5.07
CA ARG A 158 -5.11 -44.79 4.99
C ARG A 158 -4.84 -45.07 3.51
N CYS A 159 -3.83 -44.40 2.95
CA CYS A 159 -3.27 -44.81 1.68
C CYS A 159 -2.19 -45.87 1.97
N GLY A 160 -2.46 -47.12 1.59
CA GLY A 160 -1.40 -48.10 1.44
C GLY A 160 -0.59 -47.76 0.18
N CYS A 161 0.40 -46.87 0.32
CA CYS A 161 1.51 -46.75 -0.60
C CYS A 161 2.77 -47.04 0.21
N HIS A 162 3.29 -48.27 0.07
CA HIS A 162 4.66 -48.58 0.42
C HIS A 162 5.58 -47.62 -0.34
N ASP A 163 6.58 -47.10 0.38
CA ASP A 163 7.85 -46.55 -0.11
C ASP A 163 7.80 -45.32 -1.02
N ALA A 164 7.95 -44.15 -0.40
CA ALA A 164 8.97 -43.14 -0.74
C ALA A 164 8.59 -41.76 -0.19
N TRP A 165 8.69 -41.59 1.13
CA TRP A 165 8.78 -40.26 1.75
C TRP A 165 10.10 -40.14 2.48
N VAL A 166 11.20 -40.06 1.72
CA VAL A 166 12.52 -39.66 2.22
C VAL A 166 13.00 -38.52 1.33
N THR A 167 13.07 -37.34 1.94
CA THR A 167 13.84 -36.13 1.56
C THR A 167 13.84 -35.68 0.09
N CYS A 168 13.21 -34.54 -0.16
CA CYS A 168 13.83 -33.41 -0.87
C CYS A 168 13.14 -32.10 -0.51
#